data_AF-A0A1V5FR66-F1
#
_entry.id   AF-A0A1V5FR66-F1
#
_cell.length_a   1.000
_cell.length_b   1.000
_cell.length_c   1.000
_cell.angle_alpha   90.00
_cell.angle_beta   90.00
_cell.angle_gamma   90.00
#
_symmetry.space_group_name_H-M   'P 1'
#
loop_
_entity.id
_entity.type
_entity.pdbx_description
1 polymer ?
#
loop_
_entity_poly.entity_id
_entity_poly.type
_entity_poly.pdbx_seq_one_letter_code
_entity_poly.pdbx_strand_id
1 'polypeptide(L)'
;MQNYLGEIIYATRLKLNLTQTEYGQQFNVSGPAIFKFEKGYVRPSLKLWLDMARQAGISERRAVLIWVKRSLPERYRDYIGLEQAYESARRAVGRQKDYSRFTERAELLREMEQDPAMPEALRQFVRDDENWALYKPTGEEINKLRDVFGPLGAGTRELYRDALRVVREFV
;
A
#
# COMPACT_ATOMS: atom_id res chain seq x y z
N MET A 1 -9.09 -20.95 -6.65
CA MET A 1 -8.05 -20.01 -6.18
C MET A 1 -7.17 -19.61 -7.36
N GLN A 2 -7.09 -18.33 -7.69
CA GLN A 2 -6.28 -17.87 -8.83
C GLN A 2 -4.80 -17.87 -8.46
N ASN A 3 -3.98 -18.62 -9.19
CA ASN A 3 -2.56 -18.82 -8.90
C ASN A 3 -1.71 -17.77 -9.62
N TYR A 4 -1.97 -16.48 -9.34
CA TYR A 4 -1.38 -15.36 -10.08
C TYR A 4 0.16 -15.44 -10.19
N LEU A 5 0.80 -15.83 -9.09
CA LEU A 5 2.25 -16.00 -8.99
C LEU A 5 2.76 -17.13 -9.92
N GLY A 6 2.08 -18.28 -9.92
CA GLY A 6 2.45 -19.41 -10.77
C GLY A 6 2.11 -19.18 -12.24
N GLU A 7 1.03 -18.46 -12.53
CA GLU A 7 0.65 -18.04 -13.88
C GLU A 7 1.71 -17.12 -14.48
N ILE A 8 2.24 -16.16 -13.71
CA ILE A 8 3.34 -15.29 -14.14
C ILE A 8 4.61 -16.09 -14.41
N ILE A 9 4.98 -17.01 -13.51
CA ILE A 9 6.17 -17.86 -13.69
C ILE A 9 6.04 -18.70 -14.97
N TYR A 10 4.88 -19.33 -15.17
CA TYR A 10 4.58 -20.14 -16.35
C TYR A 10 4.65 -19.31 -17.64
N ALA A 11 3.99 -18.15 -17.66
CA ALA A 11 3.97 -17.27 -18.83
C ALA A 11 5.37 -16.74 -19.17
N THR A 12 6.16 -16.38 -18.15
CA THR A 12 7.53 -15.89 -18.33
C THR A 12 8.42 -16.98 -18.89
N ARG A 13 8.36 -18.20 -18.33
CA ARG A 13 9.12 -19.35 -18.84
C ARG A 13 8.78 -19.66 -20.29
N LEU A 14 7.49 -19.68 -20.66
CA LEU A 14 7.06 -19.90 -22.04
C LEU A 14 7.54 -18.80 -22.98
N LYS A 15 7.49 -17.54 -22.55
CA LYS A 15 7.98 -16.39 -23.34
C LYS A 15 9.48 -16.51 -23.65
N LEU A 16 10.25 -17.10 -22.74
CA LEU A 16 11.68 -17.37 -22.91
C LEU A 16 11.98 -18.67 -23.64
N ASN A 17 10.94 -19.45 -24.00
CA ASN A 17 11.05 -20.77 -24.61
C ASN A 17 11.92 -21.76 -23.82
N LEU A 18 11.80 -21.73 -22.48
CA LEU A 18 12.59 -22.57 -21.58
C LEU A 18 11.77 -23.73 -21.01
N THR A 19 12.43 -24.86 -20.78
CA THR A 19 11.89 -25.93 -19.94
C THR A 19 11.90 -25.53 -18.47
N GLN A 20 11.16 -26.25 -17.62
CA GLN A 20 11.14 -26.00 -16.18
C GLN A 20 12.53 -26.17 -15.53
N THR A 21 13.33 -27.09 -16.06
CA THR A 21 14.71 -27.32 -15.61
C THR A 21 15.61 -26.15 -15.95
N GLU A 22 15.60 -25.69 -17.21
CA GLU A 22 16.43 -24.57 -17.66
C GLU A 22 16.05 -23.26 -16.98
N TYR A 23 14.75 -23.01 -16.81
CA TYR A 23 14.27 -21.85 -16.06
C TYR A 23 14.69 -21.93 -14.58
N GLY A 24 14.57 -23.11 -13.97
CA GLY A 24 15.00 -23.31 -12.58
C GLY A 24 16.49 -23.06 -12.36
N GLN A 25 17.34 -23.49 -13.31
CA GLN A 25 18.79 -23.29 -13.24
C GLN A 25 19.19 -21.82 -13.13
N GLN A 26 18.45 -20.91 -13.78
CA GLN A 26 18.70 -19.46 -13.70
C GLN A 26 18.58 -18.90 -12.27
N PHE A 27 17.79 -19.57 -11.43
CA PHE A 27 17.55 -19.16 -10.05
C PHE A 27 18.12 -20.13 -9.01
N ASN A 28 18.94 -21.09 -9.45
CA ASN A 28 19.45 -22.18 -8.62
C ASN A 28 18.33 -23.00 -7.93
N VAL A 29 17.26 -23.28 -8.69
CA VAL A 29 16.07 -24.02 -8.26
C VAL A 29 15.86 -25.23 -9.16
N SER A 30 15.39 -26.34 -8.60
CA SER A 30 15.11 -27.55 -9.39
C SER A 30 13.86 -27.40 -10.27
N GLY A 31 13.86 -28.06 -11.44
CA GLY A 31 12.68 -28.10 -12.32
C GLY A 31 11.38 -28.54 -11.62
N PRO A 32 11.39 -29.57 -10.74
CA PRO A 32 10.22 -29.94 -9.93
C PRO A 32 9.72 -28.83 -9.00
N ALA A 33 10.60 -27.96 -8.49
CA ALA A 33 10.17 -26.81 -7.69
C ALA A 33 9.50 -25.75 -8.56
N ILE A 34 9.99 -25.49 -9.79
CA ILE A 34 9.30 -24.63 -10.76
C ILE A 34 7.91 -25.16 -11.06
N PHE A 35 7.76 -26.46 -11.31
CA PHE A 35 6.45 -27.09 -11.50
C PHE A 35 5.51 -26.83 -10.30
N LYS A 36 6.00 -26.99 -9.07
CA LYS A 36 5.21 -26.74 -7.85
C LYS A 36 4.81 -25.28 -7.72
N PHE A 37 5.65 -24.34 -8.15
CA PHE A 37 5.32 -22.91 -8.18
C PHE A 37 4.23 -22.61 -9.22
N GLU A 38 4.39 -23.14 -10.44
CA GLU A 38 3.45 -22.96 -11.55
C GLU A 38 2.06 -23.55 -11.26
N LYS A 39 1.99 -24.67 -10.54
CA LYS A 39 0.74 -25.26 -10.06
C LYS A 39 0.21 -24.64 -8.76
N GLY A 40 1.07 -23.89 -8.08
CA GLY A 40 0.70 -23.18 -6.85
C GLY A 40 0.67 -24.05 -5.60
N TYR A 41 1.26 -25.24 -5.66
CA TYR A 41 1.42 -26.16 -4.54
C TYR A 41 2.41 -25.62 -3.51
N VAL A 42 3.48 -25.00 -4.00
CA VAL A 42 4.51 -24.39 -3.17
C VAL A 42 4.69 -22.95 -3.64
N ARG A 43 5.12 -22.12 -2.71
CA ARG A 43 5.38 -20.72 -2.96
C ARG A 43 6.89 -20.45 -2.93
N PRO A 44 7.42 -19.65 -3.86
CA PRO A 44 8.78 -19.16 -3.75
C PRO A 44 8.93 -18.22 -2.55
N SER A 45 10.14 -18.18 -1.96
CA SER A 45 10.50 -17.14 -1.00
C SER A 45 10.35 -15.76 -1.63
N LEU A 46 10.18 -14.70 -0.82
CA LEU A 46 10.03 -13.35 -1.34
C LEU A 46 11.24 -12.97 -2.22
N LYS A 47 12.47 -13.21 -1.74
CA LYS A 47 13.70 -12.94 -2.50
C LYS A 47 13.68 -13.61 -3.88
N LEU A 48 13.42 -14.91 -3.91
CA LEU A 48 13.36 -15.69 -5.16
C LEU A 48 12.27 -15.16 -6.10
N TRP A 49 11.11 -14.81 -5.55
CA TRP A 49 10.03 -14.22 -6.32
C TRP A 49 10.40 -12.87 -6.92
N LEU A 50 11.08 -11.98 -6.18
CA LEU A 50 11.49 -10.68 -6.69
C LEU A 50 12.46 -10.83 -7.88
N ASP A 51 13.38 -11.79 -7.82
CA ASP A 51 14.30 -12.07 -8.93
C ASP A 51 13.55 -12.58 -10.17
N MET A 52 12.60 -13.51 -10.00
CA MET A 52 11.73 -13.99 -11.08
C MET A 52 10.83 -12.88 -11.64
N ALA A 53 10.26 -12.04 -10.78
CA ALA A 53 9.38 -10.95 -11.15
C ALA A 53 10.12 -9.86 -11.95
N ARG A 54 11.38 -9.60 -11.61
CA ARG A 54 12.26 -8.71 -12.37
C ARG A 54 12.43 -9.21 -13.81
N GLN A 55 12.66 -10.52 -14.00
CA GLN A 55 12.74 -11.13 -15.33
C GLN A 55 11.41 -11.07 -16.09
N ALA A 56 10.28 -11.17 -15.37
CA ALA A 56 8.94 -11.00 -15.92
C ALA A 56 8.58 -9.53 -16.28
N GLY A 57 9.47 -8.56 -16.01
CA GLY A 57 9.21 -7.14 -16.24
C GLY A 57 8.22 -6.52 -15.26
N ILE A 58 8.04 -7.12 -14.07
CA ILE A 58 7.14 -6.64 -13.02
C ILE A 58 7.93 -5.73 -12.09
N SER A 59 7.37 -4.55 -11.78
CA SER A 59 7.97 -3.65 -10.81
C SER A 59 8.02 -4.28 -9.42
N GLU A 60 9.08 -4.00 -8.67
CA GLU A 60 9.29 -4.57 -7.34
C GLU A 60 8.10 -4.34 -6.40
N ARG A 61 7.54 -3.11 -6.40
CA ARG A 61 6.31 -2.78 -5.65
C ARG A 61 5.14 -3.71 -6.02
N ARG A 62 4.90 -3.95 -7.30
CA ARG A 62 3.82 -4.83 -7.77
C ARG A 62 4.11 -6.28 -7.40
N ALA A 63 5.37 -6.72 -7.50
CA ALA A 63 5.79 -8.05 -7.11
C ALA A 63 5.54 -8.31 -5.61
N VAL A 64 5.90 -7.36 -4.74
CA VAL A 64 5.62 -7.42 -3.30
C VAL A 64 4.12 -7.52 -3.04
N LEU A 65 3.29 -6.69 -3.68
CA LEU A 65 1.84 -6.73 -3.47
C LEU A 65 1.22 -8.07 -3.90
N ILE A 66 1.63 -8.62 -5.05
CA ILE A 66 1.18 -9.94 -5.51
C ILE A 66 1.59 -11.03 -4.51
N TRP A 67 2.82 -10.95 -3.99
CA TRP A 67 3.30 -11.86 -2.97
C TRP A 67 2.43 -11.73 -1.72
N VAL A 68 2.36 -10.54 -1.10
CA VAL A 68 1.58 -10.31 0.13
C VAL A 68 0.13 -10.76 -0.01
N LYS A 69 -0.57 -10.38 -1.10
CA LYS A 69 -1.96 -10.79 -1.33
C LYS A 69 -2.15 -12.31 -1.30
N ARG A 70 -1.16 -13.07 -1.76
CA ARG A 70 -1.17 -14.54 -1.68
C ARG A 70 -0.81 -15.08 -0.28
N SER A 71 -0.02 -14.35 0.50
CA SER A 71 0.24 -14.69 1.91
C SER A 71 -1.00 -14.56 2.78
N LEU A 72 -1.93 -13.70 2.38
CA LEU A 72 -3.08 -13.40 3.20
C LEU A 72 -4.08 -14.56 3.25
N PRO A 73 -4.64 -14.84 4.44
CA PRO A 73 -5.85 -15.64 4.58
C PRO A 73 -6.95 -15.15 3.63
N GLU A 74 -7.78 -16.06 3.14
CA GLU A 74 -8.82 -15.77 2.13
C GLU A 74 -9.68 -14.57 2.49
N ARG A 75 -10.13 -14.50 3.75
CA ARG A 75 -10.92 -13.40 4.30
C ARG A 75 -10.29 -12.01 4.17
N TYR A 76 -8.98 -11.93 3.92
CA TYR A 76 -8.27 -10.67 3.80
C TYR A 76 -7.77 -10.33 2.38
N ARG A 77 -7.88 -11.26 1.43
CA ARG A 77 -7.31 -11.08 0.07
C ARG A 77 -8.00 -9.95 -0.69
N ASP A 78 -9.28 -9.73 -0.40
CA ASP A 78 -10.10 -8.72 -1.08
C ASP A 78 -9.86 -7.30 -0.56
N TYR A 79 -9.27 -7.15 0.64
CA TYR A 79 -8.85 -5.83 1.15
C TYR A 79 -7.61 -5.29 0.45
N ILE A 80 -6.80 -6.14 -0.21
CA ILE A 80 -5.70 -5.67 -1.06
C ILE A 80 -6.24 -5.39 -2.47
N GLY A 81 -6.77 -4.17 -2.63
CA GLY A 81 -7.10 -3.57 -3.92
C GLY A 81 -5.84 -3.16 -4.68
N LEU A 82 -5.33 -4.05 -5.54
CA LEU A 82 -4.20 -3.75 -6.43
C LEU A 82 -4.47 -2.53 -7.35
N GLU A 83 -5.74 -2.24 -7.64
CA GLU A 83 -6.18 -1.06 -8.41
C GLU A 83 -6.22 0.22 -7.56
N GLN A 84 -6.65 0.14 -6.29
CA GLN A 84 -6.72 1.31 -5.42
C GLN A 84 -5.34 1.84 -5.04
N ALA A 85 -4.33 0.98 -4.82
CA ALA A 85 -2.95 1.40 -4.57
C ALA A 85 -2.28 2.06 -5.80
N TYR A 86 -2.77 1.79 -7.01
CA TYR A 86 -2.30 2.41 -8.27
C TYR A 86 -3.02 3.75 -8.54
N GLU A 87 -4.32 3.86 -8.28
CA GLU A 87 -5.06 5.12 -8.42
C GLU A 87 -4.74 6.13 -7.32
N SER A 88 -4.62 5.72 -6.06
CA SER A 88 -4.31 6.61 -4.94
C SER A 88 -2.89 7.19 -5.03
N ALA A 89 -1.91 6.37 -5.44
CA ALA A 89 -0.55 6.85 -5.69
C ALA A 89 -0.44 7.78 -6.91
N ARG A 90 -1.28 7.61 -7.95
CA ARG A 90 -1.33 8.52 -9.11
C ARG A 90 -2.07 9.83 -8.83
N ARG A 91 -3.10 9.82 -7.98
CA ARG A 91 -3.86 11.04 -7.62
C ARG A 91 -3.13 11.90 -6.58
N ALA A 92 -2.29 11.31 -5.72
CA ALA A 92 -1.59 12.03 -4.66
C ALA A 92 -0.42 12.95 -5.13
N VAL A 93 0.11 12.76 -6.34
CA VAL A 93 1.33 13.49 -6.78
C VAL A 93 1.03 14.83 -7.49
N GLY A 94 -0.24 15.26 -7.55
CA GLY A 94 -0.59 16.50 -8.23
C GLY A 94 -1.72 17.28 -7.55
N ARG A 95 -1.34 18.28 -6.73
CA ARG A 95 -2.20 19.31 -6.12
C ARG A 95 -2.98 18.92 -4.86
N GLN A 96 -2.34 18.31 -3.87
CA GLN A 96 -2.87 18.36 -2.51
C GLN A 96 -2.37 19.62 -1.80
N LYS A 97 -3.27 20.28 -1.07
CA LYS A 97 -3.02 21.57 -0.42
C LYS A 97 -2.04 21.38 0.74
N ASP A 98 -0.99 22.18 0.82
CA ASP A 98 -0.04 22.07 1.93
C ASP A 98 -0.54 22.86 3.15
N TYR A 99 -0.73 22.16 4.27
CA TYR A 99 -1.17 22.74 5.53
C TYR A 99 -0.04 23.19 6.45
N SER A 100 1.23 22.85 6.16
CA SER A 100 2.39 23.14 7.02
C SER A 100 2.56 24.63 7.35
N ARG A 101 2.08 25.50 6.46
CA ARG A 101 2.12 26.97 6.60
C ARG A 101 1.12 27.55 7.59
N PHE A 102 0.12 26.78 8.04
CA PHE A 102 -0.89 27.27 8.98
C PHE A 102 -0.51 26.91 10.40
N THR A 103 -0.39 27.94 11.24
CA THR A 103 -0.06 27.78 12.67
C THR A 103 -1.30 27.95 13.55
N GLU A 104 -2.28 28.72 13.07
CA GLU A 104 -3.50 29.03 13.80
C GLU A 104 -4.63 28.04 13.48
N ARG A 105 -5.30 27.56 14.53
CA ARG A 105 -6.42 26.59 14.43
C ARG A 105 -7.50 27.05 13.47
N ALA A 106 -7.89 28.32 13.59
CA ALA A 106 -9.01 28.88 12.84
C ALA A 106 -8.73 28.95 11.34
N GLU A 107 -7.48 29.27 10.96
CA GLU A 107 -7.04 29.28 9.57
C GLU A 107 -6.94 27.86 9.03
N LEU A 108 -6.36 26.94 9.80
CA LEU A 108 -6.23 25.54 9.43
C LEU A 108 -7.61 24.90 9.20
N LEU A 109 -8.58 25.12 10.10
CA LEU A 109 -9.96 24.62 9.95
C LEU A 109 -10.65 25.18 8.70
N ARG A 110 -10.55 26.49 8.46
CA ARG A 110 -11.14 27.13 7.28
C ARG A 110 -10.62 26.50 5.99
N GLU A 111 -9.32 26.25 5.93
CA GLU A 111 -8.66 25.70 4.75
C GLU A 111 -8.92 24.20 4.57
N MET A 112 -9.15 23.46 5.67
CA MET A 112 -9.57 22.06 5.67
C MET A 112 -11.03 21.87 5.24
N GLU A 113 -11.91 22.80 5.59
CA GLU A 113 -13.33 22.77 5.17
C GLU A 113 -13.49 22.93 3.66
N GLN A 114 -12.60 23.69 3.04
CA GLN A 114 -12.60 23.93 1.59
C GLN A 114 -11.86 22.86 0.79
N ASP A 115 -11.14 21.92 1.44
CA ASP A 115 -10.40 20.86 0.75
C ASP A 115 -11.28 19.61 0.56
N PRO A 116 -11.68 19.28 -0.69
CA PRO A 116 -12.47 18.09 -0.97
C PRO A 116 -11.71 16.78 -0.72
N ALA A 117 -10.38 16.81 -0.65
CA ALA A 117 -9.56 15.64 -0.33
C ALA A 117 -9.47 15.36 1.18
N MET A 118 -10.00 16.26 2.02
CA MET A 118 -9.94 16.11 3.46
C MET A 118 -11.00 15.13 3.99
N PRO A 119 -10.62 14.06 4.70
CA PRO A 119 -11.57 13.15 5.34
C PRO A 119 -12.41 13.86 6.40
N GLU A 120 -13.73 13.61 6.42
CA GLU A 120 -14.65 14.25 7.35
C GLU A 120 -14.33 13.94 8.82
N ALA A 121 -13.94 12.70 9.13
CA ALA A 121 -13.53 12.31 10.47
C ALA A 121 -12.24 13.04 10.93
N LEU A 122 -11.34 13.39 10.01
CA LEU A 122 -10.16 14.20 10.32
C LEU A 122 -10.54 15.66 10.59
N ARG A 123 -11.51 16.23 9.84
CA ARG A 123 -12.06 17.56 10.15
C ARG A 123 -12.68 17.60 11.55
N GLN A 124 -13.48 16.59 11.88
CA GLN A 124 -14.12 16.47 13.19
C GLN A 124 -13.09 16.34 14.32
N PHE A 125 -12.00 15.58 14.11
CA PHE A 125 -10.91 15.49 15.07
C PHE A 125 -10.25 16.84 15.37
N VAL A 126 -10.00 17.67 14.36
CA VAL A 126 -9.38 19.00 14.54
C VAL A 126 -10.38 20.03 15.09
N ARG A 127 -11.65 19.93 14.72
CA ARG A 127 -12.73 20.81 15.20
C ARG A 127 -13.09 20.55 16.66
N ASP A 128 -12.84 19.35 17.16
CA ASP A 128 -13.11 18.99 18.55
C ASP A 128 -12.19 19.77 19.53
N ASP A 129 -12.80 20.50 20.45
CA ASP A 129 -12.07 21.37 21.41
C ASP A 129 -11.22 20.58 22.40
N GLU A 130 -11.68 19.40 22.83
CA GLU A 130 -10.93 18.54 23.76
C GLU A 130 -9.71 17.95 23.06
N ASN A 131 -9.89 17.43 21.84
CA ASN A 131 -8.77 16.92 21.05
C ASN A 131 -7.79 18.04 20.68
N TRP A 132 -8.29 19.23 20.34
CA TRP A 132 -7.41 20.35 20.05
C TRP A 132 -6.61 20.76 21.28
N ALA A 133 -7.23 20.86 22.46
CA ALA A 133 -6.53 21.23 23.69
C ALA A 133 -5.41 20.23 24.05
N LEU A 134 -5.66 18.94 23.83
CA LEU A 134 -4.73 17.86 24.18
C LEU A 134 -3.62 17.65 23.14
N TYR A 135 -3.97 17.64 21.85
CA TYR A 135 -3.06 17.20 20.80
C TYR A 135 -2.45 18.35 20.01
N LYS A 136 -3.20 19.42 19.72
CA LYS A 136 -2.76 20.57 18.89
C LYS A 136 -1.95 20.13 17.65
N PRO A 137 -2.56 19.34 16.74
CA PRO A 137 -1.83 18.84 15.58
C PRO A 137 -1.30 19.97 14.71
N THR A 138 -0.05 19.86 14.25
CA THR A 138 0.57 20.83 13.33
C THR A 138 0.06 20.63 11.90
N GLY A 139 0.21 21.64 11.05
CA GLY A 139 -0.14 21.52 9.63
C GLY A 139 0.59 20.37 8.91
N GLU A 140 1.84 20.08 9.30
CA GLU A 140 2.61 18.95 8.76
C GLU A 140 2.03 17.60 9.22
N GLU A 141 1.61 17.50 10.48
CA GLU A 141 0.93 16.31 11.00
C GLU A 141 -0.41 16.09 10.29
N ILE A 142 -1.16 17.16 10.01
CA ILE A 142 -2.40 17.09 9.23
C ILE A 142 -2.15 16.61 7.80
N ASN A 143 -1.09 17.08 7.14
CA ASN A 143 -0.69 16.55 5.83
C ASN A 143 -0.44 15.04 5.92
N LYS A 144 0.37 14.59 6.89
CA LYS A 144 0.67 13.16 7.09
C LYS A 144 -0.59 12.34 7.36
N LEU A 145 -1.51 12.85 8.21
CA LEU A 145 -2.78 12.18 8.49
C LEU A 145 -3.67 12.06 7.25
N ARG A 146 -3.80 13.15 6.48
CA ARG A 146 -4.57 13.14 5.23
C ARG A 146 -3.95 12.20 4.19
N ASP A 147 -2.64 12.26 4.00
CA ASP A 147 -1.97 11.61 2.87
C ASP A 147 -1.71 10.14 3.10
N VAL A 148 -1.42 9.75 4.35
CA VAL A 148 -1.09 8.37 4.71
C VAL A 148 -2.34 7.60 5.15
N PHE A 149 -3.20 8.21 5.97
CA PHE A 149 -4.34 7.52 6.59
C PHE A 149 -5.68 7.80 5.89
N GLY A 150 -5.85 8.97 5.27
CA GLY A 150 -7.05 9.30 4.48
C GLY A 150 -7.39 8.29 3.37
N PRO A 151 -6.41 7.77 2.59
CA PRO A 151 -6.67 6.76 1.58
C PRO A 151 -7.05 5.38 2.13
N LEU A 152 -6.81 5.11 3.42
CA LEU A 152 -7.11 3.82 4.05
C LEU A 152 -8.60 3.67 4.40
N GLY A 153 -9.36 4.77 4.34
CA GLY A 153 -10.80 4.79 4.55
C GLY A 153 -11.26 6.09 5.23
N ALA A 154 -12.58 6.25 5.38
CA ALA A 154 -13.15 7.44 6.04
C ALA A 154 -12.65 7.61 7.49
N GLY A 155 -12.36 6.50 8.17
CA GLY A 155 -11.88 6.48 9.55
C GLY A 155 -12.92 6.95 10.57
N THR A 156 -12.51 6.99 11.83
CA THR A 156 -13.23 7.66 12.92
C THR A 156 -12.32 8.68 13.58
N ARG A 157 -12.89 9.59 14.37
CA ARG A 157 -12.15 10.57 15.14
C ARG A 157 -11.08 9.91 16.03
N GLU A 158 -11.43 8.80 16.66
CA GLU A 158 -10.55 8.02 17.53
C GLU A 158 -9.39 7.39 16.76
N LEU A 159 -9.64 6.90 15.54
CA LEU A 159 -8.59 6.37 14.68
C LEU A 159 -7.62 7.45 14.21
N TYR A 160 -8.07 8.66 13.90
CA TYR A 160 -7.18 9.78 13.56
C TYR A 160 -6.37 10.27 14.75
N ARG A 161 -6.95 10.24 15.96
CA ARG A 161 -6.21 10.50 17.20
C ARG A 161 -5.10 9.47 17.41
N ASP A 162 -5.41 8.20 17.23
CA ASP A 162 -4.43 7.12 17.40
C ASP A 162 -3.36 7.17 16.30
N ALA A 163 -3.75 7.48 15.06
CA ALA A 163 -2.82 7.73 13.95
C ALA A 163 -1.89 8.92 14.24
N LEU A 164 -2.37 10.00 14.86
CA LEU A 164 -1.54 11.13 15.25
C LEU A 164 -0.48 10.72 16.29
N ARG A 165 -0.85 9.86 17.24
CA ARG A 165 0.11 9.33 18.23
C ARG A 165 1.21 8.53 17.53
N VAL A 166 0.85 7.68 16.57
CA VAL A 166 1.82 6.95 15.75
C VAL A 166 2.73 7.91 14.97
N VAL A 167 2.17 8.96 14.34
CA VAL A 167 2.98 9.95 13.63
C VAL A 167 4.02 10.59 14.55
N ARG A 168 3.66 10.92 15.79
CA ARG A 168 4.57 11.53 16.77
C ARG A 168 5.58 10.57 17.40
N GLU A 169 5.26 9.28 17.44
CA GLU A 169 6.14 8.28 18.03
C GLU A 169 7.28 7.88 17.08
N PHE A 170 7.07 8.05 15.77
CA PHE A 170 7.99 7.58 14.72
C PHE A 170 8.58 8.71 13.85
N VAL A 171 8.36 9.99 14.20
CA VAL A 171 8.92 11.20 13.56
C VAL A 171 9.59 12.06 14.63
#